data_AF-A0A2N0NSE5-F1
#
_entry.id   AF-A0A2N0NSE5-F1
#
_cell.length_a   1.000
_cell.length_b   1.000
_cell.length_c   1.000
_cell.angle_alpha   90.00
_cell.angle_beta   90.00
_cell.angle_gamma   90.00
#
_symmetry.space_group_name_H-M   'P 1'
#
loop_
_entity.id
_entity.type
_entity.pdbx_description
1 polymer ?
#
loop_
_entity_poly.entity_id
_entity_poly.type
_entity_poly.pdbx_seq_one_letter_code
_entity_poly.pdbx_strand_id
1 'polypeptide(L)' 'ESHRKHAYEWLQCNSKNFREDYFKKYGVRWSELLRLLYMNHIRFAAVDPMHCLFFGVAKWIIKSIFVS' A
#
# COMPACT_ATOMS: atom_id res chain seq x y z
N GLU A 1 4.70 -9.21 -7.56
CA GLU A 1 3.75 -10.35 -7.65
C GLU A 1 3.58 -11.12 -6.34
N SER A 2 4.59 -11.20 -5.47
CA SER A 2 4.51 -11.96 -4.20
C SER A 2 3.42 -11.48 -3.22
N HIS A 3 3.19 -10.17 -3.14
CA HIS A 3 2.32 -9.57 -2.12
C HIS A 3 0.83 -9.88 -2.29
N ARG A 4 0.31 -9.90 -3.52
CA ARG A 4 -1.08 -10.31 -3.78
C ARG A 4 -1.30 -11.76 -3.37
N LYS A 5 -0.33 -12.64 -3.67
CA LYS A 5 -0.37 -14.05 -3.28
C LYS A 5 -0.43 -14.21 -1.76
N HIS A 6 0.45 -13.53 -1.02
CA HIS A 6 0.43 -13.53 0.45
C HIS A 6 -0.86 -12.94 1.03
N ALA A 7 -1.47 -11.94 0.39
CA ALA A 7 -2.75 -11.39 0.83
C ALA A 7 -3.90 -12.39 0.65
N TYR A 8 -3.91 -13.15 -0.44
CA TYR A 8 -4.89 -14.21 -0.67
C TYR A 8 -4.70 -15.39 0.29
N GLU A 9 -3.45 -15.80 0.55
CA GLU A 9 -3.14 -16.84 1.54
C GLU A 9 -3.56 -16.39 2.95
N TRP A 10 -3.38 -15.11 3.30
CA TRP A 10 -3.88 -14.53 4.54
C TRP A 10 -5.42 -14.56 4.62
N LEU A 11 -6.13 -14.31 3.52
CA LEU A 11 -7.59 -14.39 3.46
C LEU A 11 -8.08 -15.83 3.71
N GLN A 12 -7.40 -16.81 3.12
CA GLN A 12 -7.73 -18.24 3.23
C GLN A 12 -7.45 -18.82 4.62
N CYS A 13 -6.65 -18.16 5.45
CA CYS A 13 -6.44 -18.56 6.84
C CYS A 13 -7.76 -18.43 7.63
N ASN A 14 -8.28 -19.54 8.17
CA ASN A 14 -9.56 -19.57 8.91
C ASN A 14 -9.43 -19.10 10.37
N SER A 15 -8.23 -19.13 10.94
CA SER A 15 -8.00 -18.75 12.34
C SER A 15 -7.41 -17.35 12.46
N LYS A 16 -7.92 -16.59 13.43
CA LYS A 16 -7.45 -15.22 13.72
C LYS A 16 -5.97 -15.20 14.13
N ASN A 17 -5.53 -16.17 14.92
CA ASN A 17 -4.13 -16.27 15.35
C ASN A 17 -3.19 -16.49 14.16
N PHE A 18 -3.56 -17.39 13.25
CA PHE A 18 -2.80 -17.63 12.03
C PHE A 18 -2.73 -16.37 11.15
N ARG A 19 -3.82 -15.60 11.04
CA ARG A 19 -3.81 -14.32 10.33
C ARG A 19 -2.86 -13.31 10.98
N GLU A 20 -2.81 -13.23 12.30
CA GLU A 20 -1.88 -12.31 12.98
C GLU A 20 -0.42 -12.74 12.82
N ASP A 21 -0.11 -14.02 12.96
CA ASP A 21 1.27 -14.53 12.77
C ASP A 21 1.71 -14.39 11.31
N TYR A 22 0.80 -14.64 10.37
CA TYR A 22 1.08 -14.43 8.94
C TYR A 22 1.28 -12.95 8.62
N PHE A 23 0.51 -12.05 9.25
CA PHE A 23 0.74 -10.62 9.16
C PHE A 23 2.08 -10.21 9.77
N LYS A 24 2.48 -10.75 10.93
CA LYS A 24 3.81 -10.48 11.51
C LYS A 24 4.95 -10.94 10.61
N LYS A 25 4.77 -12.06 9.90
CA LYS A 25 5.79 -12.63 9.02
C LYS A 25 5.94 -11.89 7.69
N TYR A 26 4.83 -11.53 7.05
CA TYR A 26 4.84 -10.97 5.68
C TYR A 26 4.40 -9.51 5.60
N GLY A 27 3.78 -8.95 6.64
CA GLY A 27 3.31 -7.57 6.69
C GLY A 27 2.10 -7.27 5.80
N VAL A 28 1.42 -8.28 5.26
CA VAL A 28 0.34 -8.12 4.28
C VAL A 28 -1.01 -8.54 4.86
N ARG A 29 -2.08 -7.78 4.52
CA ARG A 29 -3.49 -8.11 4.81
C ARG A 29 -4.30 -8.12 3.53
N TRP A 30 -5.40 -8.89 3.51
CA TRP A 30 -6.36 -8.80 2.42
C TRP A 30 -7.19 -7.52 2.52
N SER A 31 -7.41 -6.88 1.38
CA SER A 31 -8.33 -5.77 1.19
C SER A 31 -8.95 -5.84 -0.20
N GLU A 32 -10.17 -5.38 -0.37
CA GLU A 32 -10.83 -5.32 -1.69
C GLU A 32 -10.03 -4.47 -2.69
N LEU A 33 -9.22 -3.52 -2.20
CA LEU A 33 -8.35 -2.70 -3.04
C LEU A 33 -7.29 -3.53 -3.78
N LEU A 34 -6.85 -4.67 -3.24
CA LEU A 34 -5.88 -5.55 -3.89
C LEU A 34 -6.41 -6.25 -5.14
N ARG A 35 -7.74 -6.31 -5.31
CA ARG A 35 -8.43 -6.87 -6.47
C ARG A 35 -8.33 -5.95 -7.70
N LEU A 36 -8.12 -4.66 -7.48
CA LEU A 36 -8.02 -3.68 -8.55
C LEU A 36 -6.66 -3.80 -9.23
N LEU A 37 -6.65 -4.21 -10.50
CA LEU A 37 -5.42 -4.48 -11.24
C LEU A 37 -4.50 -3.25 -11.32
N TYR A 38 -5.10 -2.05 -11.38
CA TYR A 38 -4.42 -0.76 -11.42
C TYR A 38 -3.82 -0.32 -10.08
N MET A 39 -4.30 -0.85 -8.95
CA MET A 39 -3.79 -0.53 -7.61
C MET A 39 -2.69 -1.50 -7.21
N ASN A 40 -1.46 -1.10 -7.51
CA ASN A 40 -0.28 -1.79 -7.01
C ASN A 40 0.27 -1.05 -5.79
N HIS A 41 -0.27 -1.33 -4.60
CA HIS A 41 0.05 -0.67 -3.34
C HIS A 41 1.55 -0.55 -3.04
N ILE A 42 2.40 -1.45 -3.55
CA ILE A 42 3.86 -1.36 -3.41
C ILE A 42 4.44 -0.19 -4.22
N ARG A 43 3.92 0.06 -5.42
CA ARG A 43 4.32 1.18 -6.27
C ARG A 43 3.68 2.51 -5.87
N PHE A 44 2.48 2.45 -5.28
CA PHE A 44 1.71 3.61 -4.82
C PHE A 44 1.89 3.93 -3.33
N ALA A 45 2.69 3.14 -2.59
CA ALA A 45 3.09 3.48 -1.22
C ALA A 45 4.07 4.66 -1.18
N ALA A 46 4.82 4.88 -2.27
CA ALA A 46 5.44 6.17 -2.52
C ALA A 46 4.29 7.17 -2.70
N VAL A 47 4.15 8.08 -1.72
CA VAL A 47 3.10 9.11 -1.64
C VAL A 47 2.60 9.47 -3.02
N ASP A 48 1.38 9.01 -3.34
CA ASP A 48 0.86 9.09 -4.69
C ASP A 48 0.92 10.56 -5.15
N PRO A 49 1.62 10.86 -6.25
CA PRO A 49 1.76 12.24 -6.71
C PRO A 49 0.39 12.87 -6.95
N MET A 50 -0.66 12.09 -7.25
CA MET A 50 -2.02 12.64 -7.38
C MET A 50 -2.58 13.16 -6.06
N HIS A 51 -2.37 12.45 -4.94
CA HIS A 51 -2.82 12.93 -3.63
C HIS A 51 -1.97 14.12 -3.17
N CYS A 52 -0.65 14.06 -3.39
CA CYS A 52 0.22 15.20 -3.12
C CYS A 52 -0.12 16.44 -3.95
N LEU A 53 -0.53 16.26 -5.22
CA LEU A 53 -1.02 17.34 -6.08
C LEU A 53 -2.30 17.94 -5.50
N PHE A 54 -3.29 17.11 -5.16
CA PHE A 54 -4.59 17.56 -4.71
C PHE A 54 -4.58 18.19 -3.31
N PHE A 55 -3.72 17.70 -2.41
CA PHE A 55 -3.56 18.27 -1.07
C PHE A 55 -2.70 19.55 -1.05
N GLY A 56 -2.17 20.01 -2.19
CA GLY A 56 -1.32 21.20 -2.27
C GLY A 56 0.08 21.03 -1.65
N VAL A 57 0.38 19.87 -1.09
CA VAL A 57 1.67 19.51 -0.50
C VAL A 57 2.76 19.47 -1.57
N ALA A 58 2.43 19.04 -2.79
CA ALA A 58 3.37 19.04 -3.92
C ALA A 58 3.94 20.43 -4.20
N LYS A 59 3.11 21.48 -4.12
CA LYS A 59 3.56 22.87 -4.35
C LYS A 59 4.58 23.31 -3.30
N TRP A 60 4.37 22.92 -2.03
CA TRP A 60 5.29 23.24 -0.95
C TRP A 60 6.63 22.50 -1.11
N ILE A 61 6.59 21.21 -1.44
CA ILE A 61 7.80 20.39 -1.68
C ILE A 61 8.61 20.95 -2.87
N ILE A 62 7.95 21.26 -4.00
CA ILE A 62 8.63 21.82 -5.17
C ILE A 62 9.28 23.16 -4.82
N LYS A 63 8.55 24.04 -4.12
CA LYS A 63 9.09 25.34 -3.70
C LYS A 63 10.27 25.19 -2.74
N SER A 64 10.21 24.24 -1.81
CA SER A 64 11.29 23.99 -0.85
C SER A 64 12.55 23.41 -1.48
N ILE A 65 12.43 22.67 -2.60
CA ILE A 65 13.57 22.02 -3.26
C ILE A 65 14.18 22.91 -4.35
N PHE A 66 13.34 23.58 -5.15
CA PHE A 66 13.77 24.34 -6.33
C PHE A 66 13.90 25.85 -6.10
N VAL A 67 13.36 26.37 -5.00
CA VAL A 67 13.47 27.79 -4.61
C VAL A 67 14.22 27.89 -3.29
N SER A 68 15.32 27.13 -3.19
CA SER A 68 16.36 27.32 -2.17
C SER A 68 17.53 28.10 -2.74
#